data_AF-A0A4R3S4X2-F1
#
_entry.id   AF-A0A4R3S4X2-F1
#
_cell.length_a   1.000
_cell.length_b   1.000
_cell.length_c   1.000
_cell.angle_alpha   90.00
_cell.angle_beta   90.00
_cell.angle_gamma   90.00
#
_symmetry.space_group_name_H-M   'P 1'
#
loop_
_entity.id
_entity.type
_entity.pdbx_description
1 polymer ?
#
loop_
_entity_poly.entity_id
_entity_poly.type
_entity_poly.pdbx_seq_one_letter_code
_entity_poly.pdbx_strand_id
1 'polypeptide(L)'
;MVRQVISTYGVSTLAAAIRLHSLQLIETVDLEQVRQESDDVWQRERDQLSAADGHPPYATLRYRDLGPTYVGRVMRALHQNRVDYLEASYMLGAKIPTVEKLEQEYQRRGSQ
;
A
#
# COMPACT_ATOMS: atom_id res chain seq x y z
N MET A 1 -20.99 8.61 18.76
CA MET A 1 -20.49 9.84 18.09
C MET A 1 -19.83 9.57 16.74
N VAL A 2 -18.85 8.66 16.65
CA VAL A 2 -18.14 8.35 15.38
C VAL A 2 -19.10 8.03 14.21
N ARG A 3 -20.10 7.17 14.42
CA ARG A 3 -21.12 6.83 13.39
C ARG A 3 -21.90 8.03 12.83
N GLN A 4 -22.18 9.02 13.68
CA GLN A 4 -22.93 10.21 13.25
C GLN A 4 -22.06 11.11 12.38
N VAL A 5 -20.77 11.25 12.70
CA VAL A 5 -19.82 11.99 11.86
C VAL A 5 -19.64 11.31 10.51
N ILE A 6 -19.56 9.97 10.48
CA ILE A 6 -19.50 9.19 9.23
C ILE A 6 -20.73 9.49 8.36
N SER A 7 -21.94 9.37 8.91
CA SER A 7 -23.17 9.54 8.12
C SER A 7 -23.42 10.97 7.67
N THR A 8 -23.02 11.96 8.47
CA THR A 8 -23.21 13.39 8.12
C THR A 8 -22.21 13.87 7.08
N TYR A 9 -20.96 13.41 7.13
CA TYR A 9 -19.88 13.94 6.29
C TYR A 9 -19.39 12.99 5.20
N GLY A 10 -19.87 11.73 5.17
CA GLY A 10 -19.47 10.75 4.16
C GLY A 10 -17.98 10.38 4.23
N VAL A 11 -17.39 10.39 5.42
CA VAL A 11 -15.97 10.10 5.65
C VAL A 11 -15.76 8.69 6.18
N SER A 12 -14.53 8.16 6.05
CA SER A 12 -14.20 6.85 6.62
C SER A 12 -14.22 6.87 8.15
N THR A 13 -14.42 5.70 8.76
CA THR A 13 -14.42 5.53 10.22
C THR A 13 -13.13 6.04 10.86
N LEU A 14 -11.98 5.72 10.26
CA LEU A 14 -10.68 6.20 10.73
C LEU A 14 -10.56 7.73 10.63
N ALA A 15 -11.00 8.33 9.52
CA ALA A 15 -10.97 9.79 9.36
C ALA A 15 -11.87 10.50 10.38
N ALA A 16 -13.06 9.95 10.65
CA ALA A 16 -13.96 10.45 11.69
C ALA A 16 -13.32 10.38 13.08
N ALA A 17 -12.66 9.27 13.42
CA ALA A 17 -11.97 9.09 14.70
C ALA A 17 -10.79 10.06 14.84
N ILE A 18 -9.93 10.20 13.82
CA ILE A 18 -8.83 11.18 13.82
C ILE A 18 -9.37 12.58 14.06
N ARG A 19 -10.49 12.95 13.42
CA ARG A 19 -11.07 14.27 13.60
C ARG A 19 -11.61 14.48 15.00
N LEU A 20 -12.31 13.50 15.57
CA LEU A 20 -12.82 13.57 16.95
C LEU A 20 -11.68 13.66 17.98
N HIS A 21 -10.58 12.94 17.75
CA HIS A 21 -9.39 13.01 18.60
C HIS A 21 -8.74 14.39 18.54
N SER A 22 -8.63 14.98 17.34
CA SER A 22 -8.11 16.35 17.18
C SER A 22 -8.95 17.42 17.89
N LEU A 23 -10.23 17.12 18.16
CA LEU A 23 -11.15 17.98 18.91
C LEU A 23 -11.21 17.61 20.40
N GLN A 24 -10.35 16.69 20.86
CA GLN A 24 -10.29 16.19 22.23
C GLN A 24 -11.62 15.56 22.71
N LEU A 25 -12.40 15.01 21.77
CA LEU A 25 -13.71 14.37 22.05
C LEU A 25 -13.60 12.86 22.26
N ILE A 26 -12.47 12.26 21.90
CA ILE A 26 -12.14 10.85 22.18
C ILE A 26 -10.70 10.76 22.66
N GLU A 27 -10.38 9.72 23.43
CA GLU A 27 -9.03 9.51 23.93
C GLU A 27 -8.13 8.85 22.88
N THR A 28 -6.81 8.92 23.10
CA THR A 28 -5.84 8.27 22.22
C THR A 28 -6.03 6.75 22.17
N VAL A 29 -6.46 6.14 23.29
CA VAL A 29 -6.77 4.70 23.34
C VAL A 29 -7.91 4.32 22.40
N ASP A 30 -8.96 5.14 22.34
CA ASP A 30 -10.10 4.93 21.43
C ASP A 30 -9.68 5.09 19.97
N LEU A 31 -8.83 6.08 19.67
CA LEU A 31 -8.30 6.28 18.32
C LEU A 31 -7.46 5.09 17.87
N GLU A 32 -6.62 4.55 18.76
CA GLU A 32 -5.75 3.43 18.44
C GLU A 32 -6.55 2.14 18.21
N GLN A 33 -7.61 1.92 18.99
CA GLN A 33 -8.53 0.82 18.76
C GLN A 33 -9.19 0.94 17.37
N VAL A 34 -9.68 2.11 16.99
CA VAL A 34 -10.28 2.32 15.64
C VAL A 34 -9.25 2.13 14.53
N ARG A 35 -7.99 2.51 14.75
CA ARG A 35 -6.89 2.27 13.80
C ARG A 35 -6.68 0.78 13.59
N GLN A 36 -6.52 0.01 14.66
CA GLN A 36 -6.32 -1.44 14.59
C GLN A 36 -7.49 -2.13 13.87
N GLU A 37 -8.73 -1.83 14.25
CA GLU A 37 -9.91 -2.39 13.59
C GLU A 37 -9.97 -2.04 12.10
N SER A 38 -9.62 -0.80 11.75
CA SER A 38 -9.57 -0.36 10.35
C SER A 38 -8.48 -1.11 9.58
N ASP A 39 -7.29 -1.27 10.15
CA ASP A 39 -6.17 -1.97 9.53
C ASP A 39 -6.49 -3.46 9.33
N ASP A 40 -7.16 -4.10 10.28
CA ASP A 40 -7.63 -5.48 10.18
C ASP A 40 -8.68 -5.67 9.09
N VAL A 41 -9.61 -4.71 8.92
CA VAL A 41 -10.57 -4.72 7.82
C VAL A 41 -9.84 -4.61 6.49
N TRP A 42 -8.93 -3.63 6.37
CA TRP A 42 -8.13 -3.45 5.16
C TRP A 42 -7.27 -4.66 4.83
N GLN A 43 -6.69 -5.33 5.84
CA GLN A 43 -5.91 -6.53 5.63
C GLN A 43 -6.80 -7.67 5.11
N ARG A 44 -7.97 -7.90 5.72
CA ARG A 44 -8.92 -8.90 5.25
C ARG A 44 -9.39 -8.66 3.82
N GLU A 45 -9.70 -7.41 3.46
CA GLU A 45 -10.06 -7.05 2.09
C GLU A 45 -8.91 -7.30 1.11
N ARG A 46 -7.67 -6.96 1.49
CA ARG A 46 -6.48 -7.28 0.69
C ARG A 46 -6.30 -8.78 0.50
N ASP A 47 -6.49 -9.57 1.55
CA ASP A 47 -6.37 -11.02 1.49
C ASP A 47 -7.45 -11.62 0.57
N GLN A 48 -8.69 -11.15 0.69
CA GLN A 48 -9.79 -11.55 -0.21
C GLN A 48 -9.51 -11.18 -1.66
N LEU A 49 -9.02 -9.97 -1.93
CA LEU A 49 -8.65 -9.53 -3.28
C LEU A 49 -7.47 -10.33 -3.84
N SER A 50 -6.54 -10.75 -2.99
CA SER A 50 -5.41 -11.60 -3.41
C SER A 50 -5.84 -13.02 -3.76
N ALA A 51 -6.91 -13.52 -3.10
CA ALA A 51 -7.46 -14.85 -3.30
C ALA A 51 -8.54 -14.92 -4.41
N ALA A 52 -9.08 -13.78 -4.82
CA ALA A 52 -10.07 -13.72 -5.88
C ALA A 52 -9.45 -14.06 -7.26
N ASP A 53 -10.14 -14.90 -8.03
CA ASP A 53 -9.79 -15.18 -9.43
C ASP A 53 -9.95 -13.91 -10.27
N GLY A 54 -8.86 -13.18 -10.43
CA GLY A 54 -8.80 -11.89 -11.09
C GLY A 54 -7.58 -11.73 -12.00
N HIS A 55 -7.49 -10.56 -12.63
CA HIS A 55 -6.38 -10.18 -13.50
C HIS A 55 -5.04 -10.28 -12.76
N PRO A 56 -3.92 -10.57 -13.46
CA PRO A 56 -2.61 -10.64 -12.83
C PRO A 56 -2.31 -9.37 -12.01
N PRO A 57 -1.62 -9.48 -10.86
CA PRO A 57 -1.28 -8.31 -10.05
C PRO A 57 -0.62 -7.23 -10.89
N TYR A 58 -0.94 -5.97 -10.61
CA TYR A 58 -0.39 -4.84 -11.38
C TYR A 58 1.15 -4.87 -11.43
N ALA A 59 1.83 -5.26 -10.34
CA ALA A 59 3.27 -5.44 -10.31
C ALA A 59 3.76 -6.51 -11.32
N THR A 60 3.03 -7.62 -11.46
CA THR A 60 3.35 -8.68 -12.44
C THR A 60 3.21 -8.17 -13.87
N LEU A 61 2.14 -7.44 -14.18
CA LEU A 61 1.95 -6.82 -15.49
C LEU A 61 3.05 -5.79 -15.78
N ARG A 62 3.35 -4.94 -14.80
CA ARG A 62 4.39 -3.91 -14.94
C ARG A 62 5.78 -4.51 -15.11
N TYR A 63 6.09 -5.59 -14.40
CA TYR A 63 7.33 -6.34 -14.55
C TYR A 63 7.48 -6.89 -15.98
N ARG A 64 6.39 -7.46 -16.52
CA ARG A 64 6.36 -7.95 -17.92
C ARG A 64 6.59 -6.82 -18.91
N ASP A 65 5.89 -5.70 -18.73
CA ASP A 65 5.91 -4.59 -19.69
C ASP A 65 7.26 -3.85 -19.70
N LEU A 66 7.91 -3.70 -18.54
CA LEU A 66 9.23 -3.09 -18.41
C LEU A 66 10.38 -4.04 -18.77
N GLY A 67 10.17 -5.34 -18.57
CA GLY A 67 11.14 -6.38 -18.80
C GLY A 67 12.16 -6.56 -17.66
N PRO A 68 12.71 -7.78 -17.49
CA PRO A 68 13.56 -8.14 -16.36
C PRO A 68 14.87 -7.34 -16.30
N THR A 69 15.46 -7.00 -17.45
CA THR A 69 16.73 -6.25 -17.53
C THR A 69 16.59 -4.84 -17.00
N TYR A 70 15.51 -4.14 -17.36
CA TYR A 70 15.30 -2.76 -16.91
C TYR A 70 14.96 -2.72 -15.42
N VAL A 71 14.00 -3.56 -15.00
CA VAL A 71 13.64 -3.68 -13.58
C VAL A 71 14.86 -4.04 -12.74
N GLY A 72 15.66 -5.04 -13.14
CA GLY A 72 16.85 -5.45 -12.41
C GLY A 72 17.93 -4.36 -12.30
N ARG A 73 18.07 -3.48 -13.31
CA ARG A 73 18.97 -2.32 -13.22
C ARG A 73 18.50 -1.31 -12.18
N VAL A 74 17.20 -1.01 -12.16
CA VAL A 74 16.63 -0.09 -11.17
C VAL A 74 16.73 -0.69 -9.76
N MET A 75 16.39 -1.97 -9.57
CA MET A 75 16.50 -2.65 -8.28
C MET A 75 17.94 -2.69 -7.76
N ARG A 76 18.91 -2.95 -8.64
CA ARG A 76 20.34 -2.89 -8.27
C ARG A 76 20.75 -1.48 -7.86
N ALA A 77 20.29 -0.45 -8.56
CA ALA A 77 20.60 0.94 -8.19
C ALA A 77 19.98 1.30 -6.83
N LEU A 78 18.76 0.83 -6.56
CA LEU A 78 18.08 1.00 -5.28
C LEU A 78 18.87 0.33 -4.14
N HIS A 79 19.30 -0.92 -4.32
CA HIS A 79 20.13 -1.66 -3.33
C HIS A 79 21.50 -1.03 -3.10
N GLN A 80 22.05 -0.37 -4.11
CA GLN A 80 23.33 0.34 -4.01
C GLN A 80 23.17 1.76 -3.43
N ASN A 81 21.98 2.14 -2.97
CA ASN A 81 21.63 3.51 -2.53
C ASN A 81 22.00 4.58 -3.58
N ARG A 82 21.96 4.23 -4.87
CA ARG A 82 22.20 5.16 -5.98
C ARG A 82 20.93 5.88 -6.43
N VAL A 83 19.78 5.30 -6.09
CA VAL A 83 18.45 5.91 -6.25
C VAL A 83 17.63 5.62 -5.00
N ASP A 84 16.73 6.51 -4.64
CA ASP A 84 15.75 6.26 -3.58
C ASP A 84 14.44 5.63 -4.12
N TYR A 85 13.52 5.27 -3.22
CA TYR A 85 12.23 4.70 -3.60
C TYR A 85 11.35 5.66 -4.40
N LEU A 86 11.49 6.97 -4.19
CA LEU A 86 10.73 7.98 -4.93
C LEU A 86 11.24 8.08 -6.38
N GLU A 87 12.54 8.12 -6.57
CA GLU A 87 13.19 8.10 -7.89
C GLU A 87 12.89 6.80 -8.63
N ALA A 88 12.97 5.66 -7.95
CA ALA A 88 12.59 4.36 -8.51
C ALA A 88 11.11 4.34 -8.91
N SER A 89 10.24 5.01 -8.16
CA SER A 89 8.81 5.15 -8.50
C SER A 89 8.60 5.85 -9.84
N TYR A 90 9.41 6.87 -10.14
CA TYR A 90 9.39 7.57 -11.42
C TYR A 90 9.97 6.72 -12.55
N MET A 91 11.12 6.06 -12.32
CA MET A 91 11.76 5.20 -13.33
C MET A 91 10.86 4.01 -13.72
N LEU A 92 10.24 3.38 -12.73
CA LEU A 92 9.35 2.24 -12.95
C LEU A 92 7.93 2.66 -13.33
N GLY A 93 7.59 3.95 -13.26
CA GLY A 93 6.24 4.47 -13.46
C GLY A 93 5.21 3.75 -12.59
N ALA A 94 5.55 3.53 -11.31
CA ALA A 94 4.76 2.75 -10.36
C ALA A 94 4.82 3.44 -8.99
N LYS A 95 3.74 3.36 -8.19
CA LYS A 95 3.73 3.92 -6.82
C LYS A 95 4.76 3.21 -5.95
N ILE A 96 5.31 3.89 -4.93
CA ILE A 96 6.31 3.31 -3.99
C ILE A 96 5.92 1.91 -3.47
N PRO A 97 4.68 1.66 -2.97
CA PRO A 97 4.30 0.31 -2.52
C PRO A 97 4.28 -0.75 -3.63
N THR A 98 4.21 -0.32 -4.89
CA THR A 98 4.31 -1.21 -6.06
C THR A 98 5.77 -1.50 -6.41
N VAL A 99 6.69 -0.56 -6.15
CA VAL A 99 8.13 -0.77 -6.33
C VAL A 99 8.61 -1.92 -5.43
N GLU A 100 8.16 -1.96 -4.17
CA GLU A 100 8.44 -3.06 -3.24
C GLU A 100 7.93 -4.42 -3.78
N LYS A 101 6.72 -4.45 -4.35
CA LYS A 101 6.17 -5.66 -4.98
C LYS A 101 6.92 -6.07 -6.25
N LEU A 102 7.42 -5.09 -7.02
CA LEU A 102 8.26 -5.34 -8.19
C LEU A 102 9.61 -5.93 -7.81
N GLU A 103 10.16 -5.51 -6.68
CA GLU A 103 11.38 -6.08 -6.11
C GLU A 103 11.18 -7.55 -5.72
N GLN A 104 10.07 -7.86 -5.02
CA GLN A 104 9.69 -9.24 -4.70
C GLN A 104 9.51 -10.09 -5.97
N GLU A 105 8.86 -9.55 -7.00
CA GLU A 105 8.66 -10.25 -8.27
C GLU A 105 9.98 -10.46 -9.04
N TYR A 106 10.90 -9.49 -8.97
CA TYR A 106 12.26 -9.62 -9.51
C TYR A 106 13.04 -10.74 -8.79
N GLN A 107 13.01 -10.76 -7.45
CA GLN A 107 13.66 -11.79 -6.66
C GLN A 107 13.08 -13.19 -6.95
N ARG A 108 11.74 -13.31 -6.99
CA ARG A 108 11.03 -14.56 -7.30
C ARG A 108 11.40 -15.16 -8.66
N ARG A 109 11.65 -14.31 -9.66
CA ARG A 109 11.99 -14.72 -11.03
C ARG A 109 13.50 -14.85 -11.28
N GLY A 110 14.33 -14.15 -10.50
CA GLY A 110 15.79 -14.25 -10.56
C GLY A 110 16.37 -15.45 -9.82
N SER A 111 15.57 -16.12 -8.97
CA SER A 111 15.91 -17.38 -8.29
C SER A 111 15.54 -18.65 -9.07
N GLN A 112 15.13 -18.51 -10.34
CA GLN A 112 14.90 -19.60 -11.30
C GLN A 112 15.93 -19.52 -12.43
#